data_AF-A0A1S3UTY6-F1
#
_entry.id   AF-A0A1S3UTY6-F1
#
_cell.length_a   1.000
_cell.length_b   1.000
_cell.length_c   1.000
_cell.angle_alpha   90.00
_cell.angle_beta   90.00
_cell.angle_gamma   90.00
#
_symmetry.space_group_name_H-M   'P 1'
#
loop_
_entity.id
_entity.type
_entity.pdbx_description
1 polymer ?
#
loop_
_entity_poly.entity_id
_entity_poly.type
_entity_poly.pdbx_seq_one_letter_code
_entity_poly.pdbx_strand_id
1 'polypeptide(L)'
;MGEKESEKVVWEPMRTSAATLIAPTAHHRTTPKLFIILVLFVSVTYVVYTLKLVATSHACGNVSFPTATFSKTVPAGNASATVTVPAIPSVLRRESRETNSDDRTDLRHVVFGIAASAKLWEQRKNYIKLWYRPREMRGVVWLDEKVKLREDRDALPPIRISGDTERFRYTNKQGHRSAIRISRIVAETLKLGMKDVRWFVMGDDDTVFVTENLISILRKYDHNQFYYIGSLSESHLQNIFFSYNMAYGGGGFAISYPLAKALYKMQDRCIQRYPGLYGSDDRMQACMAELGVPLTKEIGFHQYDVYGNLFGLLASHPVTPLVSLHHLDVVEPIFPNVTRLEALQRLTIPMKIDSPGLMQQSICYDKSKGWTISVSWGFAVQIFRGVFSPREMEMPSRTFLNWYRRADYTAYAFNTRPVSRNPCQKPFVFYFSNARYSSEMEQTVSEYERHLEPHPECRWKMDDPGALDKVKVYKKPDPNMWSRAPRRNCCRVRRSKEKEKMVIDVGMCRDGEVSET
;
A
#
# COMPACT_ATOMS: atom_id res chain seq x y z
N MET A 1 -30.24 3.60 37.60
CA MET A 1 -28.81 3.29 37.80
C MET A 1 -28.45 2.18 36.85
N GLY A 2 -27.97 2.53 35.65
CA GLY A 2 -27.53 1.58 34.64
C GLY A 2 -26.05 1.81 34.40
N GLU A 3 -25.23 0.81 34.71
CA GLU A 3 -23.80 0.84 34.48
C GLU A 3 -23.51 0.84 32.98
N LYS A 4 -22.72 1.82 32.57
CA LYS A 4 -22.09 1.94 31.25
C LYS A 4 -20.95 0.92 31.20
N GLU A 5 -21.17 -0.22 30.54
CA GLU A 5 -20.06 -1.01 30.02
C GLU A 5 -19.46 -0.29 28.82
N SER A 6 -18.31 0.36 29.04
CA SER A 6 -17.41 0.73 27.95
C SER A 6 -16.66 -0.52 27.53
N GLU A 7 -17.00 -1.11 26.39
CA GLU A 7 -16.26 -2.27 25.89
C GLU A 7 -15.45 -1.92 24.63
N LYS A 8 -14.14 -2.04 24.80
CA LYS A 8 -13.12 -1.95 23.77
C LYS A 8 -13.46 -2.98 22.68
N VAL A 9 -13.57 -2.54 21.43
CA VAL A 9 -13.52 -3.43 20.27
C VAL A 9 -12.09 -3.97 20.18
N VAL A 10 -11.82 -5.03 20.93
CA VAL A 10 -10.58 -5.79 20.87
C VAL A 10 -10.71 -6.75 19.71
N TRP A 11 -10.10 -6.41 18.58
CA TRP A 11 -9.72 -7.42 17.59
C TRP A 11 -8.65 -8.30 18.23
N GLU A 12 -9.05 -9.44 18.80
CA GLU A 12 -8.08 -10.44 19.24
C GLU A 12 -7.37 -11.02 18.00
N PRO A 13 -6.03 -11.03 17.96
CA PRO A 13 -5.32 -11.71 16.90
C PRO A 13 -5.65 -13.21 16.96
N MET A 14 -5.84 -13.79 15.78
CA MET A 14 -6.09 -15.22 15.52
C MET A 14 -5.28 -16.10 16.49
N ARG A 15 -5.92 -16.61 17.56
CA ARG A 15 -5.28 -17.57 18.46
C ARG A 15 -5.27 -18.93 17.78
N THR A 16 -4.08 -19.48 17.55
CA THR A 16 -3.87 -20.85 17.08
C THR A 16 -4.33 -21.85 18.14
N SER A 17 -5.38 -22.62 17.84
CA SER A 17 -5.72 -23.84 18.57
C SER A 17 -4.79 -24.98 18.15
N ALA A 18 -3.51 -24.89 18.53
CA ALA A 18 -2.54 -25.96 18.45
C ALA A 18 -1.47 -25.77 19.53
N ALA A 19 -1.90 -25.81 20.80
CA ALA A 19 -1.01 -25.94 21.94
C ALA A 19 -1.79 -26.62 23.07
N THR A 20 -1.83 -27.95 23.02
CA THR A 20 -2.35 -28.78 24.10
C THR A 20 -1.37 -28.73 25.27
N LEU A 21 -1.83 -28.18 26.39
CA LEU A 21 -1.50 -28.48 27.80
C LEU A 21 -0.04 -28.86 28.15
N ILE A 22 0.69 -27.93 28.77
CA ILE A 22 1.57 -28.25 29.91
C ILE A 22 1.44 -27.13 30.96
N ALA A 23 0.90 -27.48 32.13
CA ALA A 23 0.84 -26.63 33.32
C ALA A 23 2.23 -26.47 33.96
N PRO A 24 2.51 -25.38 34.71
CA PRO A 24 3.83 -25.16 35.29
C PRO A 24 4.01 -26.02 36.54
N THR A 25 4.88 -27.02 36.48
CA THR A 25 5.33 -27.76 37.66
C THR A 25 6.58 -27.11 38.27
N ALA A 26 6.50 -26.96 39.58
CA ALA A 26 7.51 -26.62 40.58
C ALA A 26 9.00 -26.79 40.20
N HIS A 27 9.80 -25.79 40.60
CA HIS A 27 11.26 -25.80 40.60
C HIS A 27 11.82 -27.01 41.37
N HIS A 28 12.31 -28.01 40.66
CA HIS A 28 13.30 -28.94 41.19
C HIS A 28 14.71 -28.51 40.74
N ARG A 29 15.59 -28.29 41.71
CA ARG A 29 17.03 -28.07 41.51
C ARG A 29 17.61 -29.25 40.74
N THR A 30 17.87 -29.07 39.45
CA THR A 30 18.63 -30.01 38.64
C THR A 30 20.10 -29.93 39.03
N THR A 31 20.67 -31.07 39.42
CA THR A 31 22.06 -31.17 39.86
C THR A 31 23.00 -30.98 38.66
N PRO A 32 24.15 -30.28 38.82
CA PRO A 32 25.08 -29.98 37.73
C PRO A 32 25.62 -31.24 37.01
N LYS A 33 25.52 -32.41 37.66
CA LYS A 33 25.88 -33.71 37.07
C LYS A 33 24.99 -34.10 35.88
N LEU A 34 23.68 -33.78 35.92
CA LEU A 34 22.76 -34.14 34.83
C LEU A 34 23.04 -33.31 33.57
N PHE A 35 23.41 -32.04 33.76
CA PHE A 35 23.76 -31.13 32.66
C PHE A 35 25.06 -31.56 31.98
N ILE A 36 26.07 -31.97 32.76
CA ILE A 36 27.33 -32.50 32.22
C ILE A 36 27.09 -33.78 31.42
N ILE A 37 26.23 -34.69 31.90
CA ILE A 37 25.87 -35.92 31.18
C ILE A 37 25.17 -35.59 29.86
N LEU A 38 24.25 -34.62 29.86
CA LEU A 38 23.55 -34.19 28.66
C LEU A 38 24.51 -33.60 27.62
N VAL A 39 25.43 -32.73 28.05
CA VAL A 39 26.45 -32.12 27.18
C VAL A 39 27.39 -33.19 26.60
N LEU A 40 27.82 -34.17 27.40
CA LEU A 40 28.62 -35.29 26.92
C LEU A 40 27.85 -36.13 25.89
N PHE A 41 26.58 -36.42 26.13
CA PHE A 41 25.75 -37.20 25.21
C PHE A 41 25.56 -36.49 23.86
N VAL A 42 25.30 -35.18 23.87
CA VAL A 42 25.20 -34.37 22.65
C VAL A 42 26.54 -34.29 21.92
N SER A 43 27.65 -34.15 22.65
CA SER A 43 28.99 -34.07 22.05
C SER A 43 29.38 -35.38 21.38
N VAL A 44 29.13 -36.53 22.03
CA VAL A 44 29.43 -37.86 21.49
C VAL A 44 28.57 -38.14 20.26
N THR A 45 27.27 -37.82 20.29
CA THR A 45 26.38 -38.00 19.13
C THR A 45 26.80 -37.12 17.95
N TYR A 46 27.25 -35.88 18.20
CA TYR A 46 27.79 -35.01 17.17
C TYR A 46 29.09 -35.55 16.54
N VAL A 47 30.01 -36.08 17.36
CA VAL A 47 31.26 -36.70 16.89
C VAL A 47 30.98 -37.96 16.06
N VAL A 48 30.05 -38.81 16.50
CA VAL A 48 29.65 -40.01 15.73
C VAL A 48 29.00 -39.62 14.40
N TYR A 49 28.15 -38.59 14.39
CA TYR A 49 27.50 -38.10 13.19
C TYR A 49 28.51 -37.51 12.18
N THR A 50 29.46 -36.70 12.66
CA THR A 50 30.52 -36.14 11.81
C THR A 50 31.47 -37.22 11.30
N LEU A 51 31.86 -38.20 12.12
CA LEU A 51 32.64 -39.36 11.67
C LEU A 51 31.89 -40.19 10.61
N LYS A 52 30.58 -40.39 10.78
CA LYS A 52 29.73 -41.03 9.76
C LYS A 52 29.77 -40.22 8.46
N LEU A 53 29.58 -38.91 8.50
CA LEU A 53 29.58 -38.03 7.33
C LEU A 53 30.92 -38.05 6.58
N VAL A 54 32.04 -38.04 7.31
CA VAL A 54 33.39 -38.12 6.72
C VAL A 54 33.64 -39.52 6.15
N ALA A 55 33.25 -40.58 6.86
CA ALA A 55 33.42 -41.97 6.41
C ALA A 55 32.52 -42.36 5.23
N THR A 56 31.38 -41.67 5.04
CA THR A 56 30.46 -41.89 3.91
C THR A 56 30.67 -40.94 2.73
N SER A 57 31.73 -40.13 2.75
CA SER A 57 32.09 -39.31 1.59
C SER A 57 32.75 -40.17 0.51
N HIS A 58 31.91 -40.89 -0.23
CA HIS A 58 32.33 -41.51 -1.49
C HIS A 58 32.74 -40.41 -2.47
N ALA A 59 33.93 -40.58 -3.04
CA ALA A 59 34.48 -39.76 -4.10
C ALA A 59 33.48 -39.65 -5.27
N CYS A 60 33.08 -38.42 -5.61
CA CYS A 60 32.45 -38.15 -6.90
C CYS A 60 33.50 -38.39 -8.00
N GLY A 61 33.47 -39.58 -8.58
CA GLY A 61 34.22 -39.91 -9.78
C GLY A 61 33.79 -39.02 -10.95
N ASN A 62 34.80 -38.59 -11.71
CA ASN A 62 34.76 -37.86 -12.97
C ASN A 62 33.44 -37.98 -13.76
N VAL A 63 32.71 -36.87 -13.86
CA VAL A 63 31.78 -36.62 -14.97
C VAL A 63 32.41 -35.53 -15.83
N SER A 64 32.95 -35.96 -16.97
CA SER A 64 33.59 -35.13 -17.98
C SER A 64 32.55 -34.26 -18.67
N PHE A 65 32.64 -32.93 -18.51
CA PHE A 65 31.87 -31.98 -19.31
C PHE A 65 32.51 -31.86 -20.70
N PRO A 66 31.78 -32.08 -21.82
CA PRO A 66 32.33 -31.88 -23.14
C PRO A 66 32.42 -30.37 -23.44
N THR A 67 33.64 -29.84 -23.40
CA THR A 67 33.99 -28.53 -23.96
C THR A 67 34.00 -28.61 -25.49
N ALA A 68 32.87 -28.31 -26.11
CA ALA A 68 32.81 -28.10 -27.55
C ALA A 68 33.55 -26.79 -27.91
N THR A 69 34.75 -26.96 -28.45
CA THR A 69 35.61 -25.92 -29.01
C THR A 69 34.96 -25.41 -30.31
N PHE A 70 34.56 -24.14 -30.35
CA PHE A 70 34.07 -23.52 -31.59
C PHE A 70 35.26 -23.22 -32.52
N SER A 71 35.60 -24.18 -33.39
CA SER A 71 36.52 -23.95 -34.49
C SER A 71 35.86 -23.09 -35.57
N LYS A 72 36.45 -21.91 -35.82
CA LYS A 72 36.20 -21.13 -37.03
C LYS A 72 36.73 -21.90 -38.23
N THR A 73 35.85 -22.35 -39.11
CA THR A 73 36.18 -22.68 -40.50
C THR A 73 35.14 -22.07 -41.42
N VAL A 74 35.60 -21.13 -42.24
CA VAL A 74 34.88 -20.53 -43.36
C VAL A 74 35.08 -21.44 -44.56
N PRO A 75 34.01 -21.78 -45.30
CA PRO A 75 34.16 -22.06 -46.72
C PRO A 75 33.46 -20.96 -47.52
N ALA A 76 34.25 -20.27 -48.33
CA ALA A 76 33.75 -19.48 -49.44
C ALA A 76 33.25 -20.44 -50.53
N GLY A 77 32.02 -20.23 -50.98
CA GLY A 77 31.42 -20.96 -52.09
C GLY A 77 30.44 -20.04 -52.83
N ASN A 78 30.91 -19.45 -53.92
CA ASN A 78 30.09 -18.69 -54.87
C ASN A 78 29.12 -19.64 -55.56
N ALA A 79 27.81 -19.34 -55.48
CA ALA A 79 26.84 -19.79 -56.48
C ALA A 79 25.77 -18.71 -56.65
N SER A 80 25.74 -18.15 -57.85
CA SER A 80 24.74 -17.21 -58.32
C SER A 80 23.40 -17.94 -58.48
N ALA A 81 22.37 -17.48 -57.78
CA ALA A 81 20.98 -17.83 -58.05
C ALA A 81 20.11 -16.59 -57.84
N THR A 82 19.58 -16.08 -58.95
CA THR A 82 18.55 -15.05 -59.03
C THR A 82 17.35 -15.41 -58.15
N VAL A 83 17.14 -14.64 -57.08
CA VAL A 83 15.93 -14.70 -56.27
C VAL A 83 15.16 -13.40 -56.47
N THR A 84 14.02 -13.52 -57.12
CA THR A 84 12.95 -12.54 -57.18
C THR A 84 12.53 -12.17 -55.75
N VAL A 85 12.71 -10.92 -55.37
CA VAL A 85 12.27 -10.37 -54.09
C VAL A 85 10.74 -10.28 -54.11
N PRO A 86 9.99 -10.98 -53.24
CA PRO A 86 8.60 -10.63 -53.01
C PRO A 86 8.57 -9.32 -52.24
N ALA A 87 7.80 -8.35 -52.74
CA ALA A 87 7.54 -7.11 -52.04
C ALA A 87 7.08 -7.40 -50.61
N ILE A 88 7.87 -6.95 -49.64
CA ILE A 88 7.52 -6.94 -48.22
C ILE A 88 6.17 -6.20 -48.12
N PRO A 89 5.10 -6.81 -47.56
CA PRO A 89 3.89 -6.07 -47.27
C PRO A 89 4.31 -4.98 -46.29
N SER A 90 4.14 -3.73 -46.70
CA SER A 90 4.29 -2.56 -45.86
C SER A 90 3.72 -2.89 -44.48
N VAL A 91 4.60 -2.95 -43.48
CA VAL A 91 4.21 -3.00 -42.08
C VAL A 91 3.18 -1.90 -41.92
N LEU A 92 1.92 -2.31 -41.72
CA LEU A 92 0.84 -1.41 -41.38
C LEU A 92 1.31 -0.70 -40.12
N ARG A 93 1.80 0.51 -40.35
CA ARG A 93 2.06 1.52 -39.35
C ARG A 93 0.76 1.56 -38.56
N ARG A 94 0.78 0.95 -37.37
CA ARG A 94 -0.33 1.00 -36.43
C ARG A 94 -0.44 2.47 -36.09
N GLU A 95 -1.27 3.17 -36.86
CA GLU A 95 -1.73 4.49 -36.53
C GLU A 95 -2.14 4.40 -35.07
N SER A 96 -1.47 5.19 -34.25
CA SER A 96 -1.96 5.52 -32.93
C SER A 96 -3.39 5.99 -33.15
N ARG A 97 -4.36 5.08 -32.95
CA ARG A 97 -5.74 5.47 -32.72
C ARG A 97 -5.63 6.47 -31.59
N GLU A 98 -5.78 7.75 -31.92
CA GLU A 98 -6.18 8.75 -30.95
C GLU A 98 -7.43 8.17 -30.32
N THR A 99 -7.27 7.56 -29.14
CA THR A 99 -8.40 7.08 -28.36
C THR A 99 -9.25 8.31 -28.14
N ASN A 100 -10.40 8.36 -28.83
CA ASN A 100 -11.37 9.43 -28.69
C ASN A 100 -11.55 9.69 -27.19
N SER A 101 -11.55 10.94 -26.74
CA SER A 101 -11.55 11.26 -25.30
C SER A 101 -12.71 10.60 -24.55
N ASP A 102 -13.78 10.28 -25.27
CA ASP A 102 -14.98 9.59 -24.81
C ASP A 102 -14.76 8.09 -24.46
N ASP A 103 -13.70 7.47 -24.97
CA ASP A 103 -13.38 6.06 -24.74
C ASP A 103 -12.46 5.83 -23.52
N ARG A 104 -11.92 6.89 -22.90
CA ARG A 104 -11.07 6.72 -21.71
C ARG A 104 -11.91 6.52 -20.44
N THR A 105 -11.48 5.59 -19.58
CA THR A 105 -12.10 5.38 -18.26
C THR A 105 -12.06 6.68 -17.45
N ASP A 106 -13.15 6.98 -16.75
CA ASP A 106 -13.34 8.21 -15.96
C ASP A 106 -14.29 7.91 -14.78
N LEU A 107 -14.47 8.84 -13.84
CA LEU A 107 -15.31 8.69 -12.65
C LEU A 107 -16.75 8.28 -13.01
N ARG A 108 -17.29 8.83 -14.09
CA ARG A 108 -18.61 8.45 -14.60
C ARG A 108 -18.73 6.98 -15.02
N HIS A 109 -17.60 6.28 -15.22
CA HIS A 109 -17.55 4.86 -15.60
C HIS A 109 -17.33 3.93 -14.39
N VAL A 110 -17.13 4.48 -13.20
CA VAL A 110 -16.89 3.75 -11.95
C VAL A 110 -18.13 3.81 -11.07
N VAL A 111 -18.39 2.74 -10.30
CA VAL A 111 -19.41 2.72 -9.25
C VAL A 111 -18.79 2.24 -7.95
N PHE A 112 -18.89 3.04 -6.90
CA PHE A 112 -18.40 2.71 -5.57
C PHE A 112 -19.47 1.94 -4.75
N GLY A 113 -19.15 0.74 -4.29
CA GLY A 113 -19.92 0.03 -3.27
C GLY A 113 -19.22 0.17 -1.92
N ILE A 114 -19.77 0.99 -1.04
CA ILE A 114 -19.16 1.31 0.25
C ILE A 114 -19.79 0.41 1.33
N ALA A 115 -18.99 -0.43 1.96
CA ALA A 115 -19.43 -1.25 3.08
C ALA A 115 -19.49 -0.40 4.36
N ALA A 116 -20.66 -0.35 4.98
CA ALA A 116 -20.85 0.40 6.21
C ALA A 116 -21.59 -0.43 7.26
N SER A 117 -21.58 0.07 8.50
CA SER A 117 -22.45 -0.46 9.57
C SER A 117 -23.30 0.66 10.16
N ALA A 118 -24.56 0.36 10.49
CA ALA A 118 -25.46 1.31 11.12
C ALA A 118 -24.90 1.81 12.47
N LYS A 119 -24.16 0.95 13.17
CA LYS A 119 -23.52 1.25 14.46
C LYS A 119 -22.46 2.36 14.36
N LEU A 120 -21.63 2.35 13.32
CA LEU A 120 -20.51 3.30 13.16
C LEU A 120 -20.85 4.46 12.20
N TRP A 121 -22.04 4.43 11.61
CA TRP A 121 -22.45 5.34 10.55
C TRP A 121 -22.28 6.82 10.88
N GLU A 122 -22.73 7.26 12.06
CA GLU A 122 -22.69 8.68 12.43
C GLU A 122 -21.26 9.23 12.50
N GLN A 123 -20.29 8.40 12.90
CA GLN A 123 -18.88 8.77 12.95
C GLN A 123 -18.24 8.68 11.56
N ARG A 124 -18.38 7.53 10.89
CA ARG A 124 -17.59 7.19 9.69
C ARG A 124 -18.10 7.83 8.40
N LYS A 125 -19.37 8.21 8.33
CA LYS A 125 -19.90 8.97 7.16
C LYS A 125 -19.09 10.24 6.86
N ASN A 126 -18.45 10.84 7.86
CA ASN A 126 -17.65 12.04 7.67
C ASN A 126 -16.37 11.79 6.88
N TYR A 127 -15.82 10.56 6.90
CA TYR A 127 -14.69 10.20 6.03
C TYR A 127 -15.12 10.14 4.56
N ILE A 128 -16.29 9.58 4.28
CA ILE A 128 -16.86 9.50 2.93
C ILE A 128 -17.06 10.91 2.33
N LYS A 129 -17.56 11.86 3.14
CA LYS A 129 -17.77 13.27 2.71
C LYS A 129 -16.49 13.97 2.24
N LEU A 130 -15.30 13.48 2.61
CA LEU A 130 -14.03 14.11 2.23
C LEU A 130 -13.67 13.89 0.76
N TRP A 131 -14.06 12.75 0.19
CA TRP A 131 -13.61 12.31 -1.14
C TRP A 131 -14.76 12.06 -2.12
N TYR A 132 -15.97 11.76 -1.64
CA TYR A 132 -17.12 11.51 -2.51
C TYR A 132 -17.70 12.81 -3.08
N ARG A 133 -17.95 12.86 -4.39
CA ARG A 133 -18.56 13.99 -5.10
C ARG A 133 -19.90 13.58 -5.73
N PRO A 134 -21.04 13.85 -5.09
CA PRO A 134 -22.36 13.34 -5.51
C PRO A 134 -22.80 13.65 -6.94
N ARG A 135 -22.33 14.77 -7.52
CA ARG A 135 -22.69 15.18 -8.90
C ARG A 135 -21.76 14.60 -9.97
N GLU A 136 -20.60 14.09 -9.58
CA GLU A 136 -19.55 13.61 -10.51
C GLU A 136 -19.32 12.10 -10.40
N MET A 137 -19.68 11.52 -9.25
CA MET A 137 -19.38 10.14 -8.90
C MET A 137 -20.67 9.35 -8.71
N ARG A 138 -20.56 8.04 -8.91
CA ARG A 138 -21.65 7.08 -8.66
C ARG A 138 -21.23 6.18 -7.52
N GLY A 139 -22.07 6.05 -6.50
CA GLY A 139 -21.79 5.16 -5.40
C GLY A 139 -23.03 4.80 -4.61
N VAL A 140 -22.88 3.80 -3.76
CA VAL A 140 -23.93 3.31 -2.86
C VAL A 140 -23.29 2.91 -1.55
N VAL A 141 -23.84 3.39 -0.45
CA VAL A 141 -23.49 2.92 0.90
C VAL A 141 -24.41 1.74 1.25
N TRP A 142 -23.83 0.60 1.57
CA TRP A 142 -24.54 -0.62 1.95
C TRP A 142 -24.42 -0.87 3.45
N LEU A 143 -25.55 -0.72 4.15
CA LEU A 143 -25.67 -0.93 5.59
C LEU A 143 -26.26 -2.31 5.91
N ASP A 144 -26.09 -2.74 7.15
CA ASP A 144 -26.83 -3.85 7.78
C ASP A 144 -28.26 -3.44 8.15
N GLU A 145 -28.45 -2.22 8.65
CA GLU A 145 -29.73 -1.75 9.18
C GLU A 145 -30.04 -0.30 8.78
N LYS A 146 -31.31 0.10 8.96
CA LYS A 146 -31.75 1.47 8.67
C LYS A 146 -31.15 2.45 9.68
N VAL A 147 -30.62 3.56 9.18
CA VAL A 147 -30.09 4.68 9.97
C VAL A 147 -30.99 5.91 9.85
N LYS A 148 -30.93 6.80 10.84
CA LYS A 148 -31.64 8.08 10.79
C LYS A 148 -31.00 8.99 9.74
N LEU A 149 -31.75 9.29 8.68
CA LEU A 149 -31.28 10.17 7.61
C LEU A 149 -31.41 11.63 8.05
N ARG A 150 -30.29 12.28 8.35
CA ARG A 150 -30.20 13.73 8.63
C ARG A 150 -30.05 14.53 7.33
N GLU A 151 -30.00 15.86 7.44
CA GLU A 151 -29.93 16.84 6.34
C GLU A 151 -28.69 16.69 5.43
N ASP A 152 -27.69 15.88 5.82
CA ASP A 152 -26.46 15.61 5.06
C ASP A 152 -26.64 14.77 3.77
N ARG A 153 -27.86 14.50 3.30
CA ARG A 153 -28.10 13.59 2.16
C ARG A 153 -27.40 14.04 0.88
N ASP A 154 -27.31 15.34 0.67
CA ASP A 154 -26.79 15.90 -0.58
C ASP A 154 -25.27 15.77 -0.71
N ALA A 155 -24.56 15.40 0.37
CA ALA A 155 -23.11 15.22 0.41
C ALA A 155 -22.66 13.76 0.42
N LEU A 156 -23.60 12.80 0.48
CA LEU A 156 -23.31 11.37 0.66
C LEU A 156 -23.87 10.54 -0.52
N PRO A 157 -23.29 9.35 -0.78
CA PRO A 157 -23.90 8.43 -1.74
C PRO A 157 -25.27 7.94 -1.22
N PRO A 158 -26.18 7.54 -2.13
CA PRO A 158 -27.41 6.86 -1.76
C PRO A 158 -27.18 5.68 -0.82
N ILE A 159 -28.03 5.55 0.19
CA ILE A 159 -27.97 4.47 1.18
C ILE A 159 -28.90 3.34 0.77
N ARG A 160 -28.41 2.10 0.89
CA ARG A 160 -29.15 0.85 0.71
C ARG A 160 -28.90 -0.08 1.88
N ILE A 161 -29.86 -0.98 2.12
CA ILE A 161 -29.72 -2.06 3.09
C ILE A 161 -29.33 -3.32 2.32
N SER A 162 -28.30 -4.01 2.82
CA SER A 162 -27.82 -5.25 2.21
C SER A 162 -28.92 -6.31 2.23
N GLY A 163 -28.97 -7.13 1.18
CA GLY A 163 -29.94 -8.22 1.09
C GLY A 163 -29.76 -9.27 2.19
N ASP A 164 -30.82 -10.03 2.46
CA ASP A 164 -30.79 -11.10 3.44
C ASP A 164 -29.70 -12.16 3.12
N THR A 165 -29.07 -12.65 4.18
CA THR A 165 -27.98 -13.63 4.17
C THR A 165 -28.23 -14.82 5.10
N GLU A 166 -29.41 -14.96 5.71
CA GLU A 166 -29.75 -16.05 6.64
C GLU A 166 -29.48 -17.45 6.05
N ARG A 167 -29.81 -17.65 4.78
CA ARG A 167 -29.59 -18.93 4.07
C ARG A 167 -28.12 -19.37 3.96
N PHE A 168 -27.15 -18.48 4.22
CA PHE A 168 -25.73 -18.82 4.15
C PHE A 168 -25.23 -19.32 5.51
N ARG A 169 -24.63 -20.51 5.53
CA ARG A 169 -24.01 -21.03 6.75
C ARG A 169 -22.74 -20.24 7.07
N TYR A 170 -22.52 -19.95 8.36
CA TYR A 170 -21.30 -19.33 8.86
C TYR A 170 -20.78 -20.15 10.05
N THR A 171 -19.58 -20.70 9.94
CA THR A 171 -19.02 -21.62 10.95
C THR A 171 -17.72 -21.12 11.59
N ASN A 172 -17.17 -20.01 11.10
CA ASN A 172 -15.95 -19.43 11.69
C ASN A 172 -16.28 -18.82 13.07
N LYS A 173 -15.50 -19.18 14.10
CA LYS A 173 -15.75 -18.75 15.48
C LYS A 173 -15.10 -17.40 15.84
N GLN A 174 -14.17 -16.92 15.03
CA GLN A 174 -13.37 -15.72 15.31
C GLN A 174 -13.85 -14.50 14.51
N GLY A 175 -14.40 -14.69 13.31
CA GLY A 175 -14.94 -13.59 12.50
C GLY A 175 -16.41 -13.30 12.80
N HIS A 176 -16.97 -12.31 12.11
CA HIS A 176 -18.37 -11.91 12.26
C HIS A 176 -19.23 -12.29 11.04
N ARG A 177 -20.48 -12.73 11.28
CA ARG A 177 -21.42 -13.15 10.22
C ARG A 177 -21.71 -12.05 9.18
N SER A 178 -21.58 -10.77 9.56
CA SER A 178 -21.73 -9.63 8.63
C SER A 178 -20.76 -9.69 7.44
N ALA A 179 -19.65 -10.42 7.54
CA ALA A 179 -18.73 -10.68 6.43
C ALA A 179 -19.44 -11.23 5.18
N ILE A 180 -20.52 -12.00 5.36
CA ILE A 180 -21.30 -12.55 4.24
C ILE A 180 -21.97 -11.43 3.46
N ARG A 181 -22.67 -10.49 4.13
CA ARG A 181 -23.32 -9.37 3.44
C ARG A 181 -22.30 -8.46 2.75
N ILE A 182 -21.16 -8.20 3.41
CA ILE A 182 -20.12 -7.32 2.86
C ILE A 182 -19.53 -7.93 1.58
N SER A 183 -19.29 -9.25 1.55
CA SER A 183 -18.79 -9.91 0.34
C SER A 183 -19.73 -9.76 -0.86
N ARG A 184 -21.04 -9.60 -0.64
CA ARG A 184 -22.04 -9.50 -1.71
C ARG A 184 -22.22 -8.09 -2.27
N ILE A 185 -21.59 -7.06 -1.70
CA ILE A 185 -21.78 -5.66 -2.09
C ILE A 185 -21.55 -5.41 -3.58
N VAL A 186 -20.53 -6.02 -4.19
CA VAL A 186 -20.27 -5.87 -5.63
C VAL A 186 -21.43 -6.44 -6.46
N ALA A 187 -21.90 -7.63 -6.11
CA ALA A 187 -23.04 -8.29 -6.78
C ALA A 187 -24.35 -7.52 -6.57
N GLU A 188 -24.58 -7.00 -5.37
CA GLU A 188 -25.77 -6.19 -5.06
C GLU A 188 -25.74 -4.84 -5.79
N THR A 189 -24.56 -4.22 -5.91
CA THR A 189 -24.36 -2.99 -6.66
C THR A 189 -24.56 -3.21 -8.16
N LEU A 190 -24.07 -4.33 -8.72
CA LEU A 190 -24.33 -4.70 -10.11
C LEU A 190 -25.83 -4.88 -10.38
N LYS A 191 -26.57 -5.50 -9.44
CA LYS A 191 -28.02 -5.77 -9.57
C LYS A 191 -28.85 -4.49 -9.75
N LEU A 192 -28.32 -3.32 -9.37
CA LEU A 192 -28.97 -2.03 -9.59
C LEU A 192 -29.09 -1.64 -11.08
N GLY A 193 -28.38 -2.33 -11.98
CA GLY A 193 -28.57 -2.18 -13.43
C GLY A 193 -28.10 -0.84 -14.00
N MET A 194 -27.13 -0.18 -13.35
CA MET A 194 -26.54 1.06 -13.84
C MET A 194 -25.90 0.84 -15.22
N LYS A 195 -26.16 1.77 -16.14
CA LYS A 195 -25.63 1.75 -17.50
C LYS A 195 -24.22 2.34 -17.54
N ASP A 196 -23.45 1.97 -18.57
CA ASP A 196 -22.11 2.50 -18.83
C ASP A 196 -21.19 2.40 -17.60
N VAL A 197 -21.14 1.20 -17.02
CA VAL A 197 -20.23 0.86 -15.92
C VAL A 197 -19.10 0.02 -16.48
N ARG A 198 -17.87 0.43 -16.17
CA ARG A 198 -16.64 -0.29 -16.53
C ARG A 198 -16.02 -0.96 -15.32
N TRP A 199 -16.16 -0.36 -14.14
CA TRP A 199 -15.55 -0.84 -12.90
C TRP A 199 -16.49 -0.68 -11.72
N PHE A 200 -16.51 -1.68 -10.85
CA PHE A 200 -17.05 -1.60 -9.50
C PHE A 200 -15.89 -1.49 -8.52
N VAL A 201 -15.92 -0.50 -7.64
CA VAL A 201 -14.91 -0.29 -6.62
C VAL A 201 -15.53 -0.54 -5.26
N MET A 202 -14.95 -1.42 -4.47
CA MET A 202 -15.36 -1.70 -3.10
C MET A 202 -14.38 -1.01 -2.14
N GLY A 203 -14.91 -0.50 -1.03
CA GLY A 203 -14.14 -0.02 0.12
C GLY A 203 -15.04 0.07 1.35
N ASP A 204 -14.43 0.22 2.52
CA ASP A 204 -15.14 0.37 3.80
C ASP A 204 -15.49 1.85 4.08
N ASP A 205 -16.37 2.08 5.06
CA ASP A 205 -16.82 3.42 5.46
C ASP A 205 -15.74 4.29 6.13
N ASP A 206 -14.60 3.72 6.48
CA ASP A 206 -13.37 4.38 6.92
C ASP A 206 -12.23 4.33 5.88
N THR A 207 -12.54 3.96 4.64
CA THR A 207 -11.60 4.05 3.51
C THR A 207 -11.67 5.44 2.87
N VAL A 208 -10.52 6.08 2.68
CA VAL A 208 -10.42 7.37 1.99
C VAL A 208 -9.72 7.17 0.65
N PHE A 209 -10.42 7.45 -0.46
CA PHE A 209 -9.87 7.30 -1.81
C PHE A 209 -9.31 8.63 -2.36
N VAL A 210 -8.17 8.55 -3.05
CA VAL A 210 -7.69 9.58 -3.96
C VAL A 210 -8.22 9.24 -5.36
N THR A 211 -9.39 9.77 -5.68
CA THR A 211 -10.21 9.27 -6.81
C THR A 211 -9.54 9.45 -8.17
N GLU A 212 -8.79 10.53 -8.36
CA GLU A 212 -8.03 10.84 -9.57
C GLU A 212 -6.93 9.81 -9.81
N ASN A 213 -6.23 9.43 -8.72
CA ASN A 213 -5.20 8.40 -8.75
C ASN A 213 -5.80 7.02 -9.04
N LEU A 214 -6.94 6.68 -8.43
CA LEU A 214 -7.68 5.46 -8.77
C LEU A 214 -8.03 5.39 -10.26
N ILE A 215 -8.56 6.48 -10.84
CA ILE A 215 -8.87 6.53 -12.28
C ILE A 215 -7.61 6.37 -13.13
N SER A 216 -6.48 6.97 -12.73
CA SER A 216 -5.20 6.79 -13.42
C SER A 216 -4.75 5.33 -13.48
N ILE A 217 -4.98 4.57 -12.39
CA ILE A 217 -4.72 3.13 -12.32
C ILE A 217 -5.66 2.36 -13.25
N LEU A 218 -6.97 2.59 -13.15
CA LEU A 218 -7.97 1.84 -13.93
C LEU A 218 -7.84 2.07 -15.44
N ARG A 219 -7.26 3.20 -15.87
CA ARG A 219 -6.94 3.49 -17.28
C ARG A 219 -5.85 2.59 -17.87
N LYS A 220 -5.05 1.90 -17.04
CA LYS A 220 -4.00 0.98 -17.51
C LYS A 220 -4.57 -0.33 -18.06
N TYR A 221 -5.80 -0.68 -17.68
CA TYR A 221 -6.38 -2.01 -17.88
C TYR A 221 -7.57 -1.97 -18.85
N ASP A 222 -7.65 -2.98 -19.72
CA ASP A 222 -8.83 -3.16 -20.58
C ASP A 222 -10.03 -3.61 -19.74
N HIS A 223 -10.96 -2.69 -19.52
CA HIS A 223 -12.16 -2.92 -18.71
C HIS A 223 -13.10 -4.00 -19.28
N ASN A 224 -12.88 -4.48 -20.51
CA ASN A 224 -13.62 -5.59 -21.10
C ASN A 224 -13.06 -6.97 -20.73
N GLN A 225 -11.91 -7.05 -20.06
CA GLN A 225 -11.32 -8.29 -19.56
C GLN A 225 -11.64 -8.51 -18.08
N PHE A 226 -11.30 -9.69 -17.55
CA PHE A 226 -11.44 -9.99 -16.13
C PHE A 226 -10.28 -9.42 -15.33
N TYR A 227 -10.57 -8.44 -14.48
CA TYR A 227 -9.60 -7.82 -13.59
C TYR A 227 -10.15 -7.70 -12.18
N TYR A 228 -9.39 -8.22 -11.23
CA TYR A 228 -9.54 -8.01 -9.78
C TYR A 228 -8.30 -7.25 -9.30
N ILE A 229 -8.43 -5.94 -9.07
CA ILE A 229 -7.31 -5.02 -8.82
C ILE A 229 -7.37 -4.53 -7.38
N GLY A 230 -6.26 -4.62 -6.66
CA GLY A 230 -6.13 -4.10 -5.30
C GLY A 230 -4.75 -4.42 -4.73
N SER A 231 -4.63 -4.44 -3.40
CA SER A 231 -3.35 -4.76 -2.76
C SER A 231 -3.51 -5.65 -1.54
N LEU A 232 -2.36 -6.10 -1.06
CA LEU A 232 -2.18 -6.91 0.14
C LEU A 232 -2.21 -6.04 1.40
N SER A 233 -2.24 -6.69 2.55
CA SER A 233 -1.98 -6.08 3.83
C SER A 233 -0.48 -5.77 4.00
N GLU A 234 -0.18 -4.68 4.70
CA GLU A 234 1.16 -4.33 5.18
C GLU A 234 1.71 -5.38 6.16
N SER A 235 0.85 -6.25 6.72
CA SER A 235 1.21 -7.35 7.61
C SER A 235 1.45 -8.65 6.83
N HIS A 236 2.69 -9.16 6.87
CA HIS A 236 3.09 -10.43 6.28
C HIS A 236 2.25 -11.60 6.84
N LEU A 237 1.96 -11.57 8.14
CA LEU A 237 1.18 -12.61 8.80
C LEU A 237 -0.29 -12.59 8.36
N GLN A 238 -0.90 -11.41 8.19
CA GLN A 238 -2.26 -11.32 7.62
C GLN A 238 -2.29 -11.99 6.25
N ASN A 239 -1.30 -11.71 5.40
CA ASN A 239 -1.24 -12.27 4.05
C ASN A 239 -1.03 -13.79 4.03
N ILE A 240 -0.32 -14.36 5.02
CA ILE A 240 -0.20 -15.82 5.18
C ILE A 240 -1.51 -16.44 5.64
N PHE A 241 -2.18 -15.85 6.64
CA PHE A 241 -3.39 -16.44 7.21
C PHE A 241 -4.59 -16.37 6.28
N PHE A 242 -4.66 -15.32 5.45
CA PHE A 242 -5.73 -15.16 4.48
C PHE A 242 -5.26 -15.52 3.08
N SER A 243 -4.61 -14.61 2.35
CA SER A 243 -4.00 -14.94 1.06
C SER A 243 -3.11 -13.82 0.52
N TYR A 244 -2.01 -14.20 -0.12
CA TYR A 244 -1.24 -13.32 -1.01
C TYR A 244 -1.94 -13.04 -2.36
N ASN A 245 -3.09 -13.66 -2.61
CA ASN A 245 -3.92 -13.46 -3.80
C ASN A 245 -5.24 -12.74 -3.48
N MET A 246 -5.38 -12.17 -2.28
CA MET A 246 -6.57 -11.43 -1.84
C MET A 246 -6.28 -9.93 -1.87
N ALA A 247 -7.18 -9.15 -2.48
CA ALA A 247 -7.22 -7.73 -2.21
C ALA A 247 -7.92 -7.51 -0.86
N TYR A 248 -7.29 -6.79 0.05
CA TYR A 248 -7.89 -6.44 1.33
C TYR A 248 -8.95 -5.34 1.11
N GLY A 249 -10.17 -5.61 1.58
CA GLY A 249 -11.37 -4.82 1.31
C GLY A 249 -11.32 -3.43 1.93
N GLY A 250 -10.72 -3.30 3.10
CA GLY A 250 -10.47 -2.01 3.73
C GLY A 250 -9.53 -1.14 2.90
N GLY A 251 -8.44 -1.69 2.37
CA GLY A 251 -7.60 -1.00 1.39
C GLY A 251 -8.34 -0.67 0.09
N GLY A 252 -9.47 -1.33 -0.17
CA GLY A 252 -10.29 -1.17 -1.35
C GLY A 252 -9.78 -1.99 -2.53
N PHE A 253 -10.71 -2.32 -3.43
CA PHE A 253 -10.38 -3.04 -4.66
C PHE A 253 -11.35 -2.68 -5.79
N ALA A 254 -10.91 -2.89 -7.02
CA ALA A 254 -11.71 -2.71 -8.22
C ALA A 254 -11.94 -4.04 -8.95
N ILE A 255 -13.16 -4.25 -9.44
CA ILE A 255 -13.56 -5.38 -10.28
C ILE A 255 -14.09 -4.85 -11.60
N SER A 256 -13.58 -5.37 -12.72
CA SER A 256 -14.10 -5.02 -14.04
C SER A 256 -15.54 -5.49 -14.23
N TYR A 257 -16.30 -4.77 -15.04
CA TYR A 257 -17.73 -5.05 -15.23
C TYR A 257 -18.03 -6.49 -15.71
N PRO A 258 -17.28 -7.08 -16.67
CA PRO A 258 -17.47 -8.48 -17.05
C PRO A 258 -17.19 -9.47 -15.91
N LEU A 259 -16.18 -9.20 -15.08
CA LEU A 259 -15.88 -10.03 -13.92
C LEU A 259 -16.97 -9.92 -12.84
N ALA A 260 -17.51 -8.73 -12.60
CA ALA A 260 -18.64 -8.55 -11.69
C ALA A 260 -19.87 -9.35 -12.14
N LYS A 261 -20.15 -9.42 -13.45
CA LYS A 261 -21.21 -10.27 -14.00
C LYS A 261 -20.95 -11.77 -13.77
N ALA A 262 -19.72 -12.21 -13.96
CA ALA A 262 -19.34 -13.60 -13.72
C ALA A 262 -19.49 -13.96 -12.24
N LEU A 263 -18.97 -13.10 -11.34
CA LEU A 263 -19.12 -13.22 -9.90
C LEU A 263 -20.59 -13.31 -9.51
N TYR A 264 -21.44 -12.37 -9.95
CA TYR A 264 -22.88 -12.36 -9.63
C TYR A 264 -23.59 -13.68 -9.91
N LYS A 265 -23.26 -14.37 -11.01
CA LYS A 265 -23.89 -15.65 -11.40
C LYS A 265 -23.52 -16.83 -10.50
N MET A 266 -22.41 -16.73 -9.76
CA MET A 266 -21.83 -17.86 -9.03
C MET A 266 -21.60 -17.59 -7.53
N GLN A 267 -21.56 -16.32 -7.11
CA GLN A 267 -21.11 -15.90 -5.78
C GLN A 267 -21.89 -16.58 -4.65
N ASP A 268 -23.21 -16.65 -4.75
CA ASP A 268 -24.02 -17.29 -3.71
C ASP A 268 -23.63 -18.78 -3.51
N ARG A 269 -23.37 -19.52 -4.60
CA ARG A 269 -22.92 -20.92 -4.53
C ARG A 269 -21.49 -21.01 -3.97
N CYS A 270 -20.63 -20.07 -4.31
CA CYS A 270 -19.28 -19.97 -3.76
C CYS A 270 -19.31 -19.75 -2.23
N ILE A 271 -20.07 -18.75 -1.75
CA ILE A 271 -20.21 -18.46 -0.31
C ILE A 271 -20.69 -19.69 0.46
N GLN A 272 -21.62 -20.47 -0.10
CA GLN A 272 -22.12 -21.71 0.52
C GLN A 272 -21.03 -22.79 0.67
N ARG A 273 -20.07 -22.89 -0.26
CA ARG A 273 -18.95 -23.85 -0.18
C ARG A 273 -17.92 -23.46 0.87
N TYR A 274 -17.85 -22.19 1.24
CA TYR A 274 -16.84 -21.64 2.13
C TYR A 274 -17.42 -21.03 3.43
N PRO A 275 -18.18 -21.79 4.23
CA PRO A 275 -18.82 -21.26 5.45
C PRO A 275 -17.80 -20.94 6.56
N GLY A 276 -16.60 -21.53 6.50
CA GLY A 276 -15.55 -21.39 7.52
C GLY A 276 -14.58 -20.23 7.30
N LEU A 277 -14.66 -19.51 6.18
CA LEU A 277 -13.79 -18.35 5.92
C LEU A 277 -14.08 -17.21 6.90
N TYR A 278 -13.07 -16.41 7.20
CA TYR A 278 -13.13 -15.41 8.25
C TYR A 278 -13.92 -14.17 7.79
N GLY A 279 -13.41 -13.48 6.78
CA GLY A 279 -13.89 -12.15 6.38
C GLY A 279 -14.66 -12.14 5.06
N SER A 280 -15.07 -10.95 4.65
CA SER A 280 -15.65 -10.71 3.32
C SER A 280 -14.61 -10.95 2.22
N ASP A 281 -13.39 -10.49 2.46
CA ASP A 281 -12.33 -10.42 1.46
C ASP A 281 -11.79 -11.81 1.16
N ASP A 282 -11.71 -12.64 2.20
CA ASP A 282 -11.37 -14.06 2.14
C ASP A 282 -12.38 -14.81 1.24
N ARG A 283 -13.68 -14.52 1.39
CA ARG A 283 -14.73 -15.05 0.52
C ARG A 283 -14.65 -14.52 -0.90
N MET A 284 -14.33 -13.23 -1.07
CA MET A 284 -14.11 -12.65 -2.39
C MET A 284 -12.95 -13.35 -3.09
N GLN A 285 -11.82 -13.54 -2.41
CA GLN A 285 -10.67 -14.25 -2.95
C GLN A 285 -11.01 -15.69 -3.32
N ALA A 286 -11.74 -16.42 -2.48
CA ALA A 286 -12.18 -17.78 -2.79
C ALA A 286 -13.04 -17.83 -4.07
N CYS A 287 -13.97 -16.89 -4.25
CA CYS A 287 -14.76 -16.81 -5.47
C CYS A 287 -13.93 -16.40 -6.69
N MET A 288 -12.93 -15.53 -6.53
CA MET A 288 -11.99 -15.20 -7.61
C MET A 288 -11.15 -16.41 -8.01
N ALA A 289 -10.73 -17.24 -7.05
CA ALA A 289 -10.01 -18.47 -7.31
C ALA A 289 -10.86 -19.48 -8.09
N GLU A 290 -12.14 -19.63 -7.75
CA GLU A 290 -13.07 -20.48 -8.53
C GLU A 290 -13.29 -19.95 -9.96
N LEU A 291 -13.27 -18.63 -10.14
CA LEU A 291 -13.35 -17.99 -11.46
C LEU A 291 -12.02 -18.04 -12.22
N GLY A 292 -10.93 -18.48 -11.59
CA GLY A 292 -9.60 -18.52 -12.18
C GLY A 292 -8.98 -17.13 -12.42
N VAL A 293 -9.40 -16.11 -11.67
CA VAL A 293 -8.92 -14.73 -11.84
C VAL A 293 -7.96 -14.35 -10.71
N PRO A 294 -6.68 -14.08 -11.01
CA PRO A 294 -5.71 -13.70 -9.98
C PRO A 294 -5.87 -12.23 -9.55
N LEU A 295 -5.32 -11.90 -8.39
CA LEU A 295 -5.15 -10.52 -7.95
C LEU A 295 -4.15 -9.80 -8.88
N THR A 296 -4.60 -8.69 -9.45
CA THR A 296 -3.75 -7.70 -10.09
C THR A 296 -3.29 -6.70 -9.03
N LYS A 297 -2.04 -6.83 -8.58
CA LYS A 297 -1.51 -6.06 -7.46
C LYS A 297 -1.16 -4.62 -7.86
N GLU A 298 -1.85 -3.65 -7.28
CA GLU A 298 -1.55 -2.22 -7.36
C GLU A 298 -1.24 -1.70 -5.95
N ILE A 299 0.04 -1.44 -5.66
CA ILE A 299 0.55 -1.21 -4.30
C ILE A 299 0.19 0.14 -3.68
N GLY A 300 -0.59 0.98 -4.39
CA GLY A 300 -1.13 2.24 -3.86
C GLY A 300 -2.44 2.08 -3.08
N PHE A 301 -3.04 0.89 -3.08
CA PHE A 301 -4.15 0.57 -2.18
C PHE A 301 -3.58 0.14 -0.84
N HIS A 302 -3.91 0.83 0.24
CA HIS A 302 -3.32 0.57 1.57
C HIS A 302 -4.36 0.16 2.58
N GLN A 303 -4.20 -1.04 3.13
CA GLN A 303 -5.00 -1.58 4.22
C GLN A 303 -4.57 -0.99 5.58
N TYR A 304 -3.28 -0.70 5.76
CA TYR A 304 -2.63 -0.35 7.02
C TYR A 304 -3.07 -1.19 8.22
N ASP A 305 -2.97 -2.52 8.08
CA ASP A 305 -2.99 -3.41 9.26
C ASP A 305 -1.68 -3.24 10.05
N VAL A 306 -1.55 -2.10 10.71
CA VAL A 306 -0.49 -1.70 11.63
C VAL A 306 -1.12 -0.82 12.72
N TYR A 307 -0.39 -0.57 13.80
CA TYR A 307 -0.82 0.37 14.86
C TYR A 307 0.15 1.54 15.00
N GLY A 308 -0.29 2.57 15.73
CA GLY A 308 0.55 3.72 16.07
C GLY A 308 0.70 4.69 14.90
N ASN A 309 1.91 5.18 14.69
CA ASN A 309 2.18 6.31 13.81
C ASN A 309 2.59 5.88 12.39
N LEU A 310 1.76 6.20 11.38
CA LEU A 310 2.01 5.89 9.97
C LEU A 310 3.11 6.73 9.30
N PHE A 311 3.72 7.69 10.00
CA PHE A 311 4.66 8.66 9.41
C PHE A 311 5.73 8.04 8.52
N GLY A 312 6.40 6.97 8.96
CA GLY A 312 7.44 6.31 8.18
C GLY A 312 6.95 5.73 6.85
N LEU A 313 5.72 5.19 6.81
CA LEU A 313 5.11 4.63 5.60
C LEU A 313 4.72 5.74 4.63
N LEU A 314 4.09 6.80 5.12
CA LEU A 314 3.61 7.92 4.29
C LEU A 314 4.77 8.83 3.81
N ALA A 315 5.82 9.00 4.63
CA ALA A 315 7.00 9.78 4.27
C ALA A 315 7.90 9.07 3.24
N SER A 316 7.82 7.74 3.17
CA SER A 316 8.58 6.89 2.25
C SER A 316 7.65 6.08 1.34
N HIS A 317 6.53 6.69 0.94
CA HIS A 317 5.53 6.01 0.11
C HIS A 317 6.18 5.46 -1.17
N PRO A 318 5.83 4.24 -1.61
CA PRO A 318 6.40 3.64 -2.81
C PRO A 318 6.14 4.49 -4.07
N VAL A 319 6.92 4.22 -5.13
CA VAL A 319 6.83 4.93 -6.42
C VAL A 319 5.60 4.44 -7.21
N THR A 320 4.43 4.82 -6.75
CA THR A 320 3.10 4.46 -7.23
C THR A 320 2.13 5.56 -6.83
N PRO A 321 1.02 5.81 -7.54
CA PRO A 321 0.02 6.74 -7.03
C PRO A 321 -0.54 6.24 -5.70
N LEU A 322 -0.70 7.12 -4.72
CA LEU A 322 -1.49 6.82 -3.53
C LEU A 322 -2.97 6.70 -3.94
N VAL A 323 -3.59 5.55 -3.75
CA VAL A 323 -4.97 5.29 -4.18
C VAL A 323 -5.94 5.37 -3.02
N SER A 324 -5.60 4.78 -1.88
CA SER A 324 -6.48 4.73 -0.71
C SER A 324 -5.69 4.65 0.59
N LEU A 325 -6.31 5.11 1.66
CA LEU A 325 -5.83 4.94 3.04
C LEU A 325 -6.93 4.23 3.84
N HIS A 326 -6.55 3.20 4.58
CA HIS A 326 -7.46 2.46 5.47
C HIS A 326 -6.90 2.29 6.88
N HIS A 327 -7.86 1.89 7.73
CA HIS A 327 -7.91 1.73 9.16
C HIS A 327 -7.48 2.95 9.95
N LEU A 328 -7.95 4.11 9.48
CA LEU A 328 -7.70 5.40 10.08
C LEU A 328 -8.15 5.45 11.55
N ASP A 329 -9.17 4.70 11.95
CA ASP A 329 -9.65 4.64 13.33
C ASP A 329 -8.70 3.95 14.33
N VAL A 330 -7.76 3.11 13.86
CA VAL A 330 -6.83 2.37 14.75
C VAL A 330 -5.41 2.95 14.78
N VAL A 331 -5.09 3.83 13.84
CA VAL A 331 -3.79 4.52 13.75
C VAL A 331 -3.88 5.94 14.30
N GLU A 332 -2.75 6.53 14.62
CA GLU A 332 -2.68 7.95 15.01
C GLU A 332 -3.06 8.87 13.85
N PRO A 333 -3.58 10.09 14.11
CA PRO A 333 -3.74 11.10 13.07
C PRO A 333 -2.44 11.33 12.30
N ILE A 334 -2.52 11.44 10.97
CA ILE A 334 -1.34 11.59 10.11
C ILE A 334 -0.62 12.94 10.30
N PHE A 335 -1.31 13.94 10.85
CA PHE A 335 -0.73 15.22 11.25
C PHE A 335 -0.78 15.36 12.77
N PRO A 336 0.22 15.99 13.41
CA PRO A 336 0.24 16.17 14.85
C PRO A 336 -0.81 17.18 15.33
N ASN A 337 -1.25 17.04 16.58
CA ASN A 337 -2.11 17.98 17.30
C ASN A 337 -3.48 18.27 16.64
N VAL A 338 -3.98 17.34 15.82
CA VAL A 338 -5.30 17.43 15.18
C VAL A 338 -6.02 16.09 15.29
N THR A 339 -7.34 16.09 15.13
CA THR A 339 -8.13 14.88 15.02
C THR A 339 -7.87 14.17 13.68
N ARG A 340 -8.28 12.90 13.57
CA ARG A 340 -8.19 12.13 12.31
C ARG A 340 -8.93 12.81 11.16
N LEU A 341 -10.13 13.34 11.44
CA LEU A 341 -10.95 14.01 10.44
C LEU A 341 -10.27 15.31 9.96
N GLU A 342 -9.77 16.13 10.87
CA GLU A 342 -9.03 17.36 10.53
C GLU A 342 -7.73 17.06 9.76
N ALA A 343 -7.04 15.98 10.13
CA ALA A 343 -5.83 15.55 9.44
C ALA A 343 -6.12 15.19 7.97
N LEU A 344 -7.23 14.47 7.72
CA LEU A 344 -7.64 14.11 6.35
C LEU A 344 -8.21 15.31 5.59
N GLN A 345 -8.91 16.23 6.26
CA GLN A 345 -9.33 17.51 5.67
C GLN A 345 -8.12 18.29 5.16
N ARG A 346 -7.06 18.38 5.96
CA ARG A 346 -5.79 19.00 5.57
C ARG A 346 -5.15 18.28 4.38
N LEU A 347 -5.17 16.94 4.35
CA LEU A 347 -4.67 16.15 3.23
C LEU A 347 -5.44 16.42 1.92
N THR A 348 -6.71 16.81 1.99
CA THR A 348 -7.49 17.12 0.78
C THR A 348 -6.97 18.33 0.00
N ILE A 349 -6.21 19.23 0.63
CA ILE A 349 -5.63 20.41 -0.01
C ILE A 349 -4.65 20.01 -1.12
N PRO A 350 -3.54 19.31 -0.84
CA PRO A 350 -2.61 18.88 -1.88
C PRO A 350 -3.23 17.84 -2.82
N MET A 351 -4.15 17.00 -2.31
CA MET A 351 -4.89 16.02 -3.11
C MET A 351 -5.65 16.66 -4.27
N LYS A 352 -6.31 17.81 -4.05
CA LYS A 352 -7.06 18.53 -5.09
C LYS A 352 -6.17 19.30 -6.06
N ILE A 353 -4.95 19.63 -5.67
CA ILE A 353 -4.03 20.45 -6.47
C ILE A 353 -3.21 19.59 -7.43
N ASP A 354 -2.64 18.48 -6.96
CA ASP A 354 -1.76 17.61 -7.74
C ASP A 354 -1.72 16.19 -7.12
N SER A 355 -2.86 15.49 -7.18
CA SER A 355 -2.99 14.12 -6.67
C SER A 355 -1.92 13.13 -7.17
N PRO A 356 -1.40 13.20 -8.41
CA PRO A 356 -0.32 12.31 -8.83
C PRO A 356 0.96 12.46 -8.00
N GLY A 357 1.24 13.66 -7.48
CA GLY A 357 2.40 13.93 -6.63
C GLY A 357 2.19 13.61 -5.15
N LEU A 358 0.96 13.29 -4.72
CA LEU A 358 0.63 13.11 -3.31
C LEU A 358 1.47 12.00 -2.65
N MET A 359 2.12 12.35 -1.55
CA MET A 359 3.06 11.54 -0.76
C MET A 359 4.28 11.01 -1.51
N GLN A 360 4.51 11.43 -2.76
CA GLN A 360 5.66 10.96 -3.52
C GLN A 360 6.96 11.46 -2.91
N GLN A 361 7.84 10.51 -2.61
CA GLN A 361 9.13 10.79 -2.03
C GLN A 361 10.12 11.29 -3.09
N SER A 362 10.81 12.39 -2.79
CA SER A 362 11.96 12.90 -3.55
C SER A 362 13.12 13.13 -2.59
N ILE A 363 14.34 12.75 -2.99
CA ILE A 363 15.52 12.78 -2.12
C ILE A 363 16.61 13.65 -2.76
N CYS A 364 17.17 14.55 -1.97
CA CYS A 364 18.20 15.50 -2.37
C CYS A 364 19.11 15.85 -1.21
N TYR A 365 20.20 16.55 -1.52
CA TYR A 365 21.26 16.83 -0.56
C TYR A 365 21.60 18.31 -0.56
N ASP A 366 21.76 18.89 0.62
CA ASP A 366 22.46 20.17 0.77
C ASP A 366 23.93 19.84 0.99
N LYS A 367 24.69 19.80 -0.10
CA LYS A 367 26.13 19.43 -0.07
C LYS A 367 26.94 20.38 0.80
N SER A 368 26.57 21.66 0.86
CA SER A 368 27.29 22.67 1.62
C SER A 368 27.20 22.45 3.14
N LYS A 369 26.05 21.92 3.60
CA LYS A 369 25.78 21.67 5.01
C LYS A 369 25.93 20.20 5.41
N GLY A 370 26.12 19.32 4.44
CA GLY A 370 26.17 17.87 4.65
C GLY A 370 24.83 17.32 5.15
N TRP A 371 23.71 17.80 4.60
CA TRP A 371 22.37 17.36 4.99
C TRP A 371 21.70 16.48 3.93
N THR A 372 20.92 15.51 4.36
CA THR A 372 19.98 14.77 3.52
C THR A 372 18.58 15.32 3.69
N ILE A 373 17.89 15.59 2.59
CA ILE A 373 16.53 16.08 2.57
C ILE A 373 15.64 15.05 1.86
N SER A 374 14.57 14.63 2.53
CA SER A 374 13.53 13.77 1.97
C SER A 374 12.20 14.52 1.97
N VAL A 375 11.62 14.72 0.80
CA VAL A 375 10.34 15.40 0.59
C VAL A 375 9.29 14.36 0.25
N SER A 376 8.28 14.19 1.11
CA SER A 376 7.02 13.53 0.77
C SER A 376 5.99 14.61 0.46
N TRP A 377 5.74 14.85 -0.83
CA TRP A 377 4.99 16.02 -1.27
C TRP A 377 3.53 15.98 -0.78
N GLY A 378 3.02 17.11 -0.25
CA GLY A 378 1.70 17.18 0.39
C GLY A 378 1.61 16.55 1.80
N PHE A 379 2.69 16.00 2.36
CA PHE A 379 2.69 15.38 3.68
C PHE A 379 3.77 15.92 4.62
N ALA A 380 5.05 15.64 4.36
CA ALA A 380 6.14 16.03 5.25
C ALA A 380 7.48 16.18 4.54
N VAL A 381 8.36 17.01 5.10
CA VAL A 381 9.78 17.09 4.74
C VAL A 381 10.61 16.68 5.95
N GLN A 382 11.60 15.81 5.72
CA GLN A 382 12.58 15.41 6.73
C GLN A 382 13.96 15.92 6.34
N ILE A 383 14.63 16.60 7.27
CA ILE A 383 16.01 17.04 7.11
C ILE A 383 16.87 16.30 8.13
N PHE A 384 17.86 15.57 7.65
CA PHE A 384 18.79 14.80 8.46
C PHE A 384 20.16 15.44 8.40
N ARG A 385 20.86 15.44 9.53
CA ARG A 385 22.31 15.64 9.55
C ARG A 385 22.99 14.40 8.96
N GLY A 386 23.95 14.62 8.07
CA GLY A 386 24.69 13.56 7.40
C GLY A 386 24.06 13.14 6.08
N VAL A 387 24.82 12.32 5.35
CA VAL A 387 24.45 11.81 4.03
C VAL A 387 23.89 10.40 4.18
N PHE A 388 22.61 10.22 3.82
CA PHE A 388 21.95 8.92 3.73
C PHE A 388 21.73 8.56 2.27
N SER A 389 21.95 7.28 1.94
CA SER A 389 21.73 6.81 0.56
C SER A 389 20.23 6.81 0.20
N PRO A 390 19.86 6.94 -1.08
CA PRO A 390 18.47 6.81 -1.48
C PRO A 390 17.88 5.43 -1.11
N ARG A 391 18.71 4.38 -1.11
CA ARG A 391 18.36 3.03 -0.67
C ARG A 391 17.95 2.97 0.80
N GLU A 392 18.60 3.75 1.67
CA GLU A 392 18.19 3.85 3.07
C GLU A 392 16.94 4.71 3.23
N MET A 393 16.85 5.81 2.47
CA MET A 393 15.76 6.76 2.58
C MET A 393 14.42 6.23 2.07
N GLU A 394 14.42 5.34 1.08
CA GLU A 394 13.20 4.69 0.58
C GLU A 394 12.67 3.58 1.50
N MET A 395 13.48 3.10 2.45
CA MET A 395 13.02 2.16 3.47
C MET A 395 12.26 2.92 4.56
N PRO A 396 10.96 2.62 4.79
CA PRO A 396 10.17 3.24 5.84
C PRO A 396 10.83 3.09 7.21
N SER A 397 10.97 4.21 7.93
CA SER A 397 11.37 4.19 9.34
C SER A 397 10.25 3.55 10.17
N ARG A 398 10.59 2.66 11.11
CA ARG A 398 9.62 1.97 11.98
C ARG A 398 9.01 2.91 13.04
N THR A 399 8.12 3.80 12.60
CA THR A 399 7.29 4.65 13.48
C THR A 399 5.96 3.98 13.86
N PHE A 400 5.64 2.87 13.23
CA PHE A 400 4.43 2.08 13.40
C PHE A 400 4.75 0.75 14.08
N LEU A 401 3.72 0.09 14.59
CA LEU A 401 3.77 -1.20 15.28
C LEU A 401 3.10 -2.30 14.45
N ASN A 402 3.55 -3.54 14.62
CA ASN A 402 2.95 -4.71 13.98
C ASN A 402 1.47 -4.89 14.35
N TRP A 403 0.68 -5.39 13.40
CA TRP A 403 -0.71 -5.86 13.66
C TRP A 403 -0.75 -6.94 14.74
N TYR A 404 0.19 -7.88 14.67
CA TYR A 404 0.40 -8.90 15.69
C TYR A 404 1.39 -8.38 16.73
N ARG A 405 0.89 -8.03 17.92
CA ARG A 405 1.69 -7.37 18.99
C ARG A 405 2.98 -8.09 19.38
N ARG A 406 3.04 -9.42 19.21
CA ARG A 406 4.22 -10.25 19.54
C ARG A 406 5.15 -10.50 18.36
N ALA A 407 4.79 -10.04 17.16
CA ALA A 407 5.59 -10.23 15.97
C ALA A 407 6.71 -9.17 15.91
N ASP A 408 7.84 -9.54 15.34
CA ASP A 408 8.97 -8.64 15.12
C ASP A 408 8.90 -7.97 13.73
N TYR A 409 9.96 -7.26 13.36
CA TYR A 409 10.01 -6.48 12.12
C TYR A 409 10.02 -7.33 10.84
N THR A 410 10.21 -8.64 10.93
CA THR A 410 10.13 -9.56 9.78
C THR A 410 8.69 -9.87 9.38
N ALA A 411 7.72 -9.49 10.22
CA ALA A 411 6.30 -9.68 9.97
C ALA A 411 5.65 -8.57 9.12
N TYR A 412 6.43 -7.63 8.59
CA TYR A 412 5.95 -6.69 7.57
C TYR A 412 6.10 -7.29 6.18
N ALA A 413 5.18 -6.98 5.27
CA ALA A 413 5.23 -7.44 3.88
C ALA A 413 6.26 -6.67 3.01
N PHE A 414 7.14 -5.89 3.65
CA PHE A 414 8.14 -5.03 3.03
C PHE A 414 9.29 -4.75 4.00
N ASN A 415 10.43 -4.29 3.47
CA ASN A 415 11.59 -3.94 4.28
C ASN A 415 11.37 -2.64 5.04
N THR A 416 11.83 -2.59 6.29
CA THR A 416 11.78 -1.40 7.14
C THR A 416 13.15 -1.12 7.73
N ARG A 417 13.38 0.12 8.17
CA ARG A 417 14.59 0.50 8.89
C ARG A 417 14.28 0.90 10.34
N PRO A 418 15.16 0.61 11.31
CA PRO A 418 15.01 1.15 12.66
C PRO A 418 15.01 2.68 12.65
N VAL A 419 14.33 3.28 13.62
CA VAL A 419 14.56 4.68 13.98
C VAL A 419 16.03 4.80 14.43
N SER A 420 16.75 5.82 13.95
CA SER A 420 18.18 5.96 14.28
C SER A 420 18.37 6.10 15.79
N ARG A 421 19.35 5.36 16.33
CA ARG A 421 19.77 5.45 17.73
C ARG A 421 20.78 6.58 17.96
N ASN A 422 21.36 7.13 16.89
CA ASN A 422 22.30 8.23 17.00
C ASN A 422 21.52 9.54 17.21
N PRO A 423 21.73 10.26 18.32
CA PRO A 423 21.06 11.53 18.62
C PRO A 423 21.13 12.55 17.47
N CYS A 424 22.30 12.66 16.82
CA CYS A 424 22.53 13.61 15.74
C CYS A 424 21.73 13.31 14.48
N GLN A 425 21.36 12.04 14.28
CA GLN A 425 20.63 11.58 13.10
C GLN A 425 19.10 11.60 13.28
N LYS A 426 18.58 12.07 14.44
CA LYS A 426 17.15 12.34 14.58
C LYS A 426 16.76 13.40 13.54
N PRO A 427 15.78 13.13 12.65
CA PRO A 427 15.38 14.09 11.63
C PRO A 427 14.64 15.28 12.23
N PHE A 428 14.87 16.44 11.63
CA PHE A 428 13.97 17.59 11.78
C PHE A 428 12.81 17.42 10.82
N VAL A 429 11.60 17.34 11.36
CA VAL A 429 10.38 17.08 10.60
C VAL A 429 9.62 18.39 10.39
N PHE A 430 9.20 18.63 9.15
CA PHE A 430 8.35 19.75 8.77
C PHE A 430 7.06 19.19 8.16
N TYR A 431 5.92 19.43 8.80
CA TYR A 431 4.63 18.94 8.30
C TYR A 431 4.02 19.92 7.31
N PHE A 432 3.39 19.39 6.27
CA PHE A 432 2.66 20.16 5.26
C PHE A 432 1.66 21.10 5.92
N SER A 433 1.76 22.41 5.71
CA SER A 433 0.86 23.44 6.24
C SER A 433 -0.20 23.85 5.22
N ASN A 434 0.22 24.27 4.04
CA ASN A 434 -0.70 24.71 2.98
C ASN A 434 -0.06 24.54 1.59
N ALA A 435 -0.87 24.53 0.55
CA ALA A 435 -0.44 24.56 -0.84
C ALA A 435 -1.34 25.46 -1.69
N ARG A 436 -0.76 26.04 -2.73
CA ARG A 436 -1.49 26.75 -3.78
C ARG A 436 -0.88 26.48 -5.14
N TYR A 437 -1.70 26.54 -6.18
CA TYR A 437 -1.21 26.64 -7.55
C TYR A 437 -0.91 28.11 -7.88
N SER A 438 0.26 28.38 -8.44
CA SER A 438 0.65 29.71 -8.94
C SER A 438 0.58 29.69 -10.46
N SER A 439 -0.42 30.39 -11.01
CA SER A 439 -0.59 30.51 -12.46
C SER A 439 0.58 31.22 -13.12
N GLU A 440 1.18 32.23 -12.46
CA GLU A 440 2.35 32.97 -12.95
C GLU A 440 3.58 32.08 -13.15
N MET A 441 3.78 31.08 -12.27
CA MET A 441 4.94 30.18 -12.31
C MET A 441 4.61 28.83 -12.97
N GLU A 442 3.34 28.58 -13.29
CA GLU A 442 2.81 27.27 -13.71
C GLU A 442 3.22 26.12 -12.76
N GLN A 443 3.24 26.41 -11.47
CA GLN A 443 3.77 25.50 -10.44
C GLN A 443 2.93 25.52 -9.19
N THR A 444 2.90 24.39 -8.49
CA THR A 444 2.45 24.33 -7.10
C THR A 444 3.52 24.89 -6.19
N VAL A 445 3.05 25.56 -5.14
CA VAL A 445 3.87 26.10 -4.06
C VAL A 445 3.28 25.55 -2.77
N SER A 446 4.02 24.67 -2.10
CA SER A 446 3.64 24.11 -0.80
C SER A 446 4.57 24.58 0.31
N GLU A 447 3.99 24.79 1.48
CA GLU A 447 4.68 25.25 2.69
C GLU A 447 4.60 24.18 3.77
N TYR A 448 5.71 23.99 4.47
CA TYR A 448 5.86 23.00 5.53
C TYR A 448 6.42 23.69 6.77
N GLU A 449 5.78 23.45 7.90
CA GLU A 449 6.12 24.07 9.18
C GLU A 449 6.82 23.08 10.09
N ARG A 450 7.85 23.54 10.79
CA ARG A 450 8.62 22.71 11.68
C ARG A 450 7.75 22.15 12.80
N HIS A 451 7.87 20.84 13.00
CA HIS A 451 7.37 20.20 14.20
C HIS A 451 8.34 20.48 15.35
N LEU A 452 7.89 21.25 16.33
CA LEU A 452 8.67 21.57 17.52
C LEU A 452 8.66 20.38 18.48
N GLU A 453 9.68 19.55 18.36
CA GLU A 453 9.91 18.40 19.25
C GLU A 453 11.33 18.52 19.84
N PRO A 454 11.53 18.15 21.13
CA PRO A 454 12.87 18.12 21.71
C PRO A 454 13.84 17.29 20.85
N HIS A 455 14.92 17.96 20.41
CA HIS A 455 16.02 17.29 19.74
C HIS A 455 17.12 17.03 20.76
N PRO A 456 17.68 15.81 20.81
CA PRO A 456 18.76 15.51 21.72
C PRO A 456 20.02 16.30 21.30
N GLU A 457 20.90 16.54 22.27
CA GLU A 457 22.16 17.23 22.01
C GLU A 457 22.98 16.47 20.94
N CYS A 458 23.47 17.21 19.95
CA CYS A 458 24.30 16.68 18.90
C CYS A 458 25.70 17.30 18.95
N ARG A 459 26.73 16.44 19.04
CA ARG A 459 28.14 16.85 19.13
C ARG A 459 28.86 16.94 17.78
N TRP A 460 28.17 16.69 16.68
CA TRP A 460 28.75 16.81 15.35
C TRP A 460 29.01 18.29 15.02
N LYS A 461 30.23 18.58 14.57
CA LYS A 461 30.63 19.92 14.12
C LYS A 461 30.09 20.18 12.72
N MET A 462 28.81 20.54 12.62
CA MET A 462 28.13 20.84 11.36
C MET A 462 26.96 21.79 11.60
N ASP A 463 26.44 22.37 10.52
CA ASP A 463 25.27 23.23 10.58
C ASP A 463 24.06 22.50 11.17
N ASP A 464 23.32 23.20 12.03
CA ASP A 464 22.10 22.71 12.66
C ASP A 464 20.86 23.05 11.80
N PRO A 465 20.11 22.05 11.30
CA PRO A 465 18.83 22.29 10.65
C PRO A 465 17.79 22.95 11.58
N GLY A 466 18.03 22.94 12.89
CA GLY A 466 17.23 23.57 13.91
C GLY A 466 17.18 25.11 13.87
N ALA A 467 17.88 25.76 12.95
CA ALA A 467 17.66 27.17 12.64
C ALA A 467 16.53 27.41 11.61
N LEU A 468 16.01 26.34 10.99
CA LEU A 468 14.92 26.42 10.02
C LEU A 468 13.56 26.33 10.73
N ASP A 469 12.63 27.18 10.31
CA ASP A 469 11.24 27.15 10.78
C ASP A 469 10.28 26.69 9.68
N LYS A 470 10.64 26.95 8.42
CA LYS A 470 9.79 26.61 7.27
C LYS A 470 10.59 26.02 6.11
N VAL A 471 9.95 25.11 5.41
CA VAL A 471 10.40 24.63 4.09
C VAL A 471 9.34 25.00 3.06
N LYS A 472 9.79 25.54 1.93
CA LYS A 472 8.94 25.86 0.79
C LYS A 472 9.32 24.98 -0.39
N VAL A 473 8.38 24.24 -0.94
CA VAL A 473 8.60 23.34 -2.07
C VAL A 473 7.86 23.88 -3.30
N TYR A 474 8.60 24.07 -4.38
CA TYR A 474 8.06 24.36 -5.70
C TYR A 474 8.00 23.06 -6.49
N LYS A 475 6.85 22.78 -7.11
CA LYS A 475 6.68 21.58 -7.94
C LYS A 475 5.78 21.88 -9.13
N LYS A 476 6.24 21.56 -10.34
CA LYS A 476 5.36 21.55 -11.53
C LYS A 476 4.39 20.36 -11.45
N PRO A 477 3.06 20.57 -11.52
CA PRO A 477 2.11 19.48 -11.63
C PRO A 477 2.41 18.59 -12.83
N ASP A 478 2.13 17.29 -12.70
CA ASP A 478 2.30 16.35 -13.79
C ASP A 478 1.12 15.36 -13.84
N PRO A 479 0.04 15.69 -14.55
CA PRO A 479 -1.15 14.86 -14.61
C PRO A 479 -0.90 13.50 -15.29
N ASN A 480 0.19 13.39 -16.06
CA ASN A 480 0.54 12.17 -16.79
C ASN A 480 1.66 11.37 -16.11
N MET A 481 2.01 11.71 -14.86
CA MET A 481 3.06 11.03 -14.09
C MET A 481 2.94 9.51 -14.13
N TRP A 482 1.73 9.00 -13.90
CA TRP A 482 1.42 7.56 -13.84
C TRP A 482 1.06 6.91 -15.17
N SER A 483 1.12 7.66 -16.27
CA SER A 483 0.98 7.13 -17.63
C SER A 483 2.31 6.69 -18.24
N ARG A 484 3.43 6.95 -17.55
CA ARG A 484 4.78 6.56 -17.95
C ARG A 484 5.35 5.53 -16.98
N ALA A 485 6.51 4.97 -17.33
CA ALA A 485 7.26 4.09 -16.44
C ALA A 485 7.51 4.80 -15.08
N PRO A 486 7.18 4.17 -13.94
CA PRO A 486 7.32 4.80 -12.63
C PRO A 486 8.77 5.20 -12.33
N ARG A 487 8.97 6.47 -11.95
CA ARG A 487 10.24 7.01 -11.47
C ARG A 487 9.95 8.12 -10.48
N ARG A 488 10.72 8.19 -9.38
CA ARG A 488 10.65 9.31 -8.44
C ARG A 488 10.97 10.62 -9.14
N ASN A 489 10.34 11.69 -8.69
CA ASN A 489 10.78 13.04 -9.05
C ASN A 489 12.13 13.35 -8.39
N CYS A 490 12.93 14.17 -9.06
CA CYS A 490 14.18 14.66 -8.54
C CYS A 490 13.95 15.93 -7.72
N CYS A 491 14.69 16.06 -6.62
CA CYS A 491 14.66 17.20 -5.73
C CYS A 491 15.95 18.01 -5.86
N ARG A 492 15.86 19.35 -5.75
CA ARG A 492 17.00 20.28 -5.81
C ARG A 492 16.87 21.35 -4.74
N VAL A 493 17.89 21.50 -3.90
CA VAL A 493 17.96 22.59 -2.91
C VAL A 493 18.27 23.90 -3.64
N ARG A 494 17.45 24.93 -3.43
CA ARG A 494 17.66 26.28 -3.99
C ARG A 494 18.22 27.22 -2.94
N ARG A 495 18.97 28.22 -3.40
CA ARG A 495 19.44 29.30 -2.52
C ARG A 495 18.24 30.08 -1.98
N SER A 496 18.11 30.12 -0.67
CA SER A 496 17.15 30.97 0.03
C SER A 496 17.75 32.34 0.32
N LYS A 497 16.93 33.39 0.27
CA LYS A 497 17.30 34.74 0.74
C LYS A 497 17.12 34.88 2.25
N GLU A 498 16.32 34.02 2.86
CA GLU A 498 15.97 34.04 4.28
C GLU A 498 16.62 32.85 5.00
N LYS A 499 17.36 33.11 6.08
CA LYS A 499 18.14 32.08 6.77
C LYS A 499 17.27 31.00 7.43
N GLU A 500 16.08 31.36 7.90
CA GLU A 500 15.14 30.47 8.60
C GLU A 500 14.26 29.64 7.65
N LYS A 501 14.41 29.85 6.33
CA LYS A 501 13.61 29.17 5.30
C LYS A 501 14.48 28.38 4.34
N MET A 502 14.12 27.13 4.11
CA MET A 502 14.69 26.33 3.02
C MET A 502 13.76 26.34 1.81
N VAL A 503 14.33 26.47 0.62
CA VAL A 503 13.58 26.41 -0.64
C VAL A 503 14.03 25.20 -1.44
N ILE A 504 13.07 24.42 -1.90
CA ILE A 504 13.29 23.17 -2.62
C ILE A 504 12.49 23.20 -3.93
N ASP A 505 13.09 22.70 -5.00
CA ASP A 505 12.44 22.40 -6.28
C ASP A 505 12.28 20.89 -6.43
N VAL A 506 11.07 20.44 -6.75
CA VAL A 506 10.76 19.04 -7.05
C VAL A 506 10.15 18.96 -8.44
N GLY A 507 10.68 18.09 -9.29
CA GLY A 507 10.14 17.92 -10.64
C GLY A 507 10.67 16.68 -11.33
N MET A 508 10.35 16.52 -12.61
CA MET A 508 10.94 15.46 -13.40
C MET A 508 12.47 15.54 -13.34
N CYS A 509 13.09 14.37 -13.27
CA CYS A 509 14.54 14.25 -13.37
C CYS A 509 14.99 14.66 -14.78
N ARG A 510 16.08 15.42 -14.84
CA ARG A 510 16.77 15.76 -16.09
C ARG A 510 17.48 14.51 -16.63
N ASP A 511 17.89 14.58 -17.88
CA ASP A 511 18.69 13.52 -18.50
C ASP A 511 19.98 13.30 -17.71
N GLY A 512 20.23 12.04 -17.34
CA GLY A 512 21.37 11.64 -16.51
C GLY A 512 21.28 12.01 -15.01
N GLU A 513 20.22 12.68 -14.55
CA GLU A 513 20.13 13.11 -13.15
C GLU A 513 19.89 11.94 -12.20
N VAL A 514 20.74 11.84 -11.19
CA VAL A 514 20.71 10.84 -10.12
C VAL A 514 20.80 11.53 -8.74
N SER A 515 20.21 10.92 -7.72
CA SER A 515 20.32 11.39 -6.34
C SER A 515 21.63 10.89 -5.71
N GLU A 516 22.71 11.63 -5.91
CA GLU A 516 24.03 11.35 -5.32
C GLU A 516 24.68 12.61 -4.71
N THR A 517 25.57 12.40 -3.75
CA THR A 517 26.38 13.45 -3.10
C THR A 517 27.74 13.61 -3.73
#